data_AF-A0A7S2M6U5-F1
#
_entry.id   AF-A0A7S2M6U5-F1
#
_cell.length_a   1.000
_cell.length_b   1.000
_cell.length_c   1.000
_cell.angle_alpha   90.00
_cell.angle_beta   90.00
_cell.angle_gamma   90.00
#
_symmetry.space_group_name_H-M   'P 1'
#
loop_
_entity.id
_entity.type
_entity.pdbx_description
1 polymer ?
#
loop_
_entity_poly.entity_id
_entity_poly.type
_entity_poly.pdbx_seq_one_letter_code
_entity_poly.pdbx_strand_id
1 'polypeptide(L)'
;VDVVMLVAPYEETVRVPVTRMEGRFSTEKRVVTAKRFVPVERFEEIEETHLEVAEEVVDGRRRTRFVPVTTTKMVPYTDFVEEEHQVLVDVPTEELVARSGYRLDTRVTSKLVEVEEELVYKLEPVLVEKHTVESRELADQIAFKNRHGVPVWDHATHPGWQANRPTSAALDRGASALAALADLAAPAAPA
;
A
#
# COMPACT_ATOMS: atom_id res chain seq x y z
N VAL A 1 -44.99 -11.61 -44.05
CA VAL A 1 -44.34 -11.12 -42.82
C VAL A 1 -42.87 -11.17 -43.10
N ASP A 2 -42.27 -10.01 -43.25
CA ASP A 2 -40.83 -9.91 -43.44
C ASP A 2 -40.20 -9.72 -42.07
N VAL A 3 -39.27 -10.60 -41.71
CA VAL A 3 -38.53 -10.54 -40.45
C VAL A 3 -37.15 -9.98 -40.76
N VAL A 4 -36.86 -8.82 -40.19
CA VAL A 4 -35.56 -8.16 -40.36
C VAL A 4 -34.85 -8.14 -39.02
N MET A 5 -33.64 -8.69 -38.99
CA MET A 5 -32.76 -8.59 -37.82
C MET A 5 -31.91 -7.32 -37.92
N LEU A 6 -32.05 -6.43 -36.94
CA LEU A 6 -31.29 -5.20 -36.84
C LEU A 6 -30.32 -5.27 -35.66
N VAL A 7 -29.07 -4.85 -35.90
CA VAL A 7 -28.07 -4.63 -34.86
C VAL A 7 -28.13 -3.17 -34.46
N ALA A 8 -28.74 -2.88 -33.30
CA ALA A 8 -28.88 -1.52 -32.80
C ALA A 8 -27.82 -1.23 -31.72
N PRO A 9 -26.88 -0.29 -31.93
CA PRO A 9 -25.93 0.10 -30.90
C PRO A 9 -26.63 0.95 -29.82
N TYR A 10 -26.31 0.69 -28.55
CA TYR A 10 -26.71 1.52 -27.43
C TYR A 10 -25.54 1.75 -26.46
N GLU A 11 -25.59 2.85 -25.73
CA GLU A 11 -24.58 3.21 -24.74
C GLU A 11 -25.06 2.81 -23.35
N GLU A 12 -24.20 2.09 -22.61
CA GLU A 12 -24.43 1.68 -21.24
C GLU A 12 -23.35 2.28 -20.32
N THR A 13 -23.76 2.92 -19.23
CA THR A 13 -22.84 3.41 -18.21
C THR A 13 -22.64 2.35 -17.13
N VAL A 14 -21.44 1.77 -17.07
CA VAL A 14 -21.07 0.74 -16.09
C VAL A 14 -20.21 1.35 -14.99
N ARG A 15 -20.57 1.10 -13.73
CA ARG A 15 -19.78 1.51 -12.56
C ARG A 15 -18.71 0.46 -12.29
N VAL A 16 -17.44 0.84 -12.47
CA VAL A 16 -16.28 -0.03 -12.25
C VAL A 16 -15.57 0.39 -10.96
N PRO A 17 -15.37 -0.51 -9.99
CA PRO A 17 -14.60 -0.20 -8.80
C PRO A 17 -13.12 -0.03 -9.16
N VAL A 18 -12.49 1.01 -8.60
CA VAL A 18 -11.06 1.29 -8.80
C VAL A 18 -10.42 1.51 -7.44
N THR A 19 -9.23 0.95 -7.26
CA THR A 19 -8.41 1.14 -6.07
C THR A 19 -7.09 1.79 -6.43
N ARG A 20 -6.67 2.81 -5.67
CA ARG A 20 -5.36 3.45 -5.81
C ARG A 20 -4.61 3.33 -4.50
N MET A 21 -3.35 2.93 -4.58
CA MET A 21 -2.44 2.97 -3.43
C MET A 21 -1.77 4.35 -3.37
N GLU A 22 -1.83 4.97 -2.20
CA GLU A 22 -1.24 6.26 -1.89
C GLU A 22 -0.30 6.09 -0.68
N GLY A 23 0.92 6.60 -0.78
CA GLY A 23 1.86 6.62 0.33
C GLY A 23 1.55 7.79 1.25
N ARG A 24 1.21 7.51 2.50
CA ARG A 24 1.06 8.54 3.53
C ARG A 24 2.35 8.62 4.33
N PHE A 25 3.07 9.73 4.15
CA PHE A 25 4.26 10.03 4.91
C PHE A 25 3.85 10.69 6.23
N SER A 26 4.29 10.12 7.35
CA SER A 26 4.09 10.67 8.69
C SER A 26 5.41 10.64 9.46
N THR A 27 5.54 11.48 10.48
CA THR A 27 6.69 11.47 11.38
C THR A 27 6.23 11.04 12.75
N GLU A 28 6.78 9.92 13.23
CA GLU A 28 6.51 9.39 14.57
C GLU A 28 7.67 9.73 15.51
N LYS A 29 7.37 10.28 16.69
CA LYS A 29 8.37 10.49 17.73
C LYS A 29 8.65 9.17 18.44
N ARG A 30 9.85 8.64 18.25
CA ARG A 30 10.31 7.44 18.99
C ARG A 30 11.38 7.83 20.00
N VAL A 31 11.24 7.30 21.21
CA VAL A 31 12.25 7.42 22.25
C VAL A 31 13.30 6.35 21.97
N VAL A 32 14.50 6.78 21.60
CA VAL A 32 15.65 5.90 21.41
C VAL A 32 16.58 6.05 22.60
N THR A 33 16.89 4.95 23.28
CA THR A 33 17.92 4.94 24.32
C THR A 33 19.29 4.87 23.65
N ALA A 34 20.05 5.95 23.75
CA ALA A 34 21.42 6.04 23.28
C ALA A 34 22.37 6.07 24.48
N LYS A 35 23.61 5.61 24.29
CA LYS A 35 24.66 5.77 25.30
C LYS A 35 25.43 7.05 25.00
N ARG A 36 25.63 7.90 26.00
CA ARG A 36 26.51 9.06 25.93
C ARG A 36 27.67 8.87 26.90
N PHE A 37 28.86 9.31 26.48
CA PHE A 37 30.03 9.34 27.36
C PHE A 37 30.05 10.68 28.09
N VAL A 38 29.98 10.64 29.41
CA VAL A 38 30.06 11.84 30.25
C VAL A 38 31.46 11.90 30.88
N PRO A 39 32.17 13.03 30.75
CA PRO A 39 33.45 13.19 31.41
C PRO A 39 33.24 13.27 32.93
N VAL A 40 33.97 12.43 33.65
CA VAL A 40 34.01 12.41 35.11
C VAL A 40 35.47 12.59 35.53
N GLU A 41 35.71 13.58 36.38
CA GLU A 41 37.03 13.78 36.98
C GLU A 41 37.28 12.68 38.01
N ARG A 42 38.34 11.89 37.80
CA ARG A 42 38.83 10.89 38.73
C ARG A 42 40.24 11.26 39.16
N PHE A 43 40.68 10.73 40.30
CA PHE A 43 42.01 10.94 40.82
C PHE A 43 42.77 9.63 40.78
N GLU A 44 43.96 9.64 40.18
CA GLU A 44 44.90 8.53 40.21
C GLU A 44 45.97 8.83 41.25
N GLU A 45 46.25 7.85 42.10
CA GLU A 45 47.34 7.92 43.07
C GLU A 45 48.64 7.52 42.36
N ILE A 46 49.55 8.48 42.23
CA ILE A 46 50.85 8.27 41.60
C ILE A 46 51.92 8.43 42.69
N GLU A 47 52.80 7.45 42.78
CA GLU A 47 54.00 7.54 43.60
C GLU A 47 55.10 8.26 42.82
N GLU A 48 55.38 9.51 43.17
CA GLU A 48 56.52 10.24 42.63
C GLU A 48 57.74 10.00 43.52
N THR A 49 58.80 9.40 42.97
CA THR A 49 60.09 9.26 43.65
C THR A 49 60.98 10.46 43.33
N HIS A 50 61.29 11.29 44.32
CA HIS A 50 62.26 12.38 44.18
C HIS A 50 63.53 12.06 44.98
N LEU A 51 64.69 12.42 44.44
CA LEU A 51 65.97 12.25 45.13
C LEU A 51 66.25 13.49 45.99
N GLU A 52 66.10 13.38 47.30
CA GLU A 52 66.49 14.43 48.22
C GLU A 52 67.97 14.30 48.60
N VAL A 53 68.65 15.43 48.74
CA VAL A 53 70.07 15.46 49.14
C VAL A 53 70.12 15.52 50.65
N ALA A 54 70.51 14.42 51.29
CA ALA A 54 70.78 14.38 52.72
C ALA A 54 72.28 14.57 52.97
N GLU A 55 72.64 15.59 53.75
CA GLU A 55 74.02 15.76 54.24
C GLU A 55 74.21 14.91 55.50
N GLU A 56 74.98 13.82 55.38
CA GLU A 56 75.32 12.96 56.51
C GLU A 56 76.77 13.25 56.94
N VAL A 57 76.97 13.54 58.23
CA VAL A 57 78.30 13.74 58.80
C VAL A 57 78.81 12.39 59.32
N VAL A 58 79.63 11.71 58.51
CA VAL A 58 80.28 10.46 58.89
C VAL A 58 81.76 10.76 59.14
N ASP A 59 82.26 10.41 60.32
CA ASP A 59 83.66 10.59 60.74
C ASP A 59 84.21 12.03 60.57
N GLY A 60 83.40 13.03 60.91
CA GLY A 60 83.81 14.44 60.88
C GLY A 60 83.96 15.07 59.49
N ARG A 61 83.60 14.35 58.41
CA ARG A 61 83.56 14.87 57.03
C ARG A 61 82.12 14.88 56.52
N ARG A 62 81.67 15.99 55.93
CA ARG A 62 80.36 16.07 55.27
C ARG A 62 80.39 15.24 53.99
N ARG A 63 79.50 14.27 53.88
CA ARG A 63 79.25 13.53 52.64
C ARG A 63 77.79 13.73 52.24
N THR A 64 77.57 14.14 51.00
CA THR A 64 76.24 14.22 50.41
C THR A 64 75.83 12.83 49.91
N ARG A 65 74.66 12.36 50.35
CA ARG A 65 74.01 11.14 49.83
C ARG A 65 72.66 11.53 49.24
N PHE A 66 72.31 10.90 48.11
CA PHE A 66 70.98 11.02 47.52
C PHE A 66 70.10 9.95 48.13
N VAL A 67 69.02 10.36 48.79
CA VAL A 67 68.03 9.47 49.40
C VAL A 67 66.76 9.54 48.56
N PRO A 68 66.26 8.41 48.03
CA PRO A 68 64.98 8.40 47.33
C PRO A 68 63.86 8.57 48.36
N VAL A 69 63.05 9.61 48.19
CA VAL A 69 61.83 9.86 48.95
C VAL A 69 60.65 9.65 48.01
N THR A 70 59.77 8.71 48.35
CA THR A 70 58.53 8.43 47.64
C THR A 70 57.41 9.28 48.23
N THR A 71 56.81 10.13 47.41
CA THR A 71 55.66 10.95 47.80
C THR A 71 54.45 10.56 46.97
N THR A 72 53.36 10.18 47.63
CA THR A 72 52.07 9.90 46.98
C THR A 72 51.39 11.20 46.61
N LYS A 73 51.05 11.36 45.33
CA LYS A 73 50.36 12.53 44.80
C LYS A 73 49.13 12.10 44.01
N MET A 74 48.02 12.78 44.25
CA MET A 74 46.79 12.58 43.50
C MET A 74 46.81 13.45 42.25
N VAL A 75 46.77 12.83 41.08
CA VAL A 75 46.69 13.54 39.80
C VAL A 75 45.29 13.38 39.23
N PRO A 76 44.57 14.48 38.96
CA PRO A 76 43.26 14.40 38.33
C PRO A 76 43.39 13.99 36.86
N TYR A 77 42.52 13.08 36.43
CA TYR A 77 42.36 12.70 35.04
C TYR A 77 40.88 12.66 34.67
N THR A 78 40.57 12.89 33.40
CA THR A 78 39.19 12.80 32.89
C THR A 78 38.95 11.38 32.39
N ASP A 79 38.02 10.69 33.03
CA ASP A 79 37.50 9.40 32.57
C ASP A 79 36.14 9.59 31.89
N PHE A 80 35.79 8.71 30.97
CA PHE A 80 34.52 8.79 30.24
C PHE A 80 33.63 7.64 30.65
N VAL A 81 32.56 7.95 31.39
CA VAL A 81 31.60 6.95 31.87
C VAL A 81 30.40 6.90 30.93
N GLU A 82 29.96 5.69 30.58
CA GLU A 82 28.73 5.47 29.81
C GLU A 82 27.50 5.80 30.65
N GLU A 83 26.69 6.73 30.17
CA GLU A 83 25.38 7.07 30.74
C GLU A 83 24.30 6.83 29.67
N GLU A 84 23.20 6.19 30.05
CA GLU A 84 22.05 6.01 29.17
C GLU A 84 21.25 7.32 29.07
N HIS A 85 21.03 7.78 27.84
CA HIS A 85 20.28 8.99 27.54
C HIS A 85 19.16 8.70 26.55
N GLN A 86 17.95 9.15 26.86
CA GLN A 86 16.80 9.01 25.97
C GLN A 86 16.74 10.18 24.99
N VAL A 87 16.86 9.89 23.70
CA VAL A 87 16.74 10.89 22.63
C VAL A 87 15.40 10.70 21.92
N LEU A 88 14.63 11.78 21.78
CA LEU A 88 13.44 11.79 20.93
C LEU A 88 13.90 11.96 19.48
N VAL A 89 13.72 10.91 18.69
CA VAL A 89 14.04 10.91 17.27
C VAL A 89 12.73 10.91 16.48
N ASP A 90 12.59 11.84 15.54
CA ASP A 90 11.50 11.86 14.57
C ASP A 90 11.80 10.79 13.51
N VAL A 91 11.05 9.69 13.54
CA VAL A 91 11.20 8.57 12.60
C VAL A 91 10.19 8.76 11.47
N PRO A 92 10.64 8.91 10.21
CA PRO A 92 9.73 8.92 9.08
C PRO A 92 9.09 7.54 8.94
N THR A 93 7.77 7.51 8.94
CA THR A 93 6.95 6.31 8.78
C THR A 93 6.11 6.47 7.53
N GLU A 94 6.26 5.51 6.62
CA GLU A 94 5.51 5.43 5.37
C GLU A 94 4.39 4.40 5.53
N GLU A 95 3.15 4.86 5.50
CA GLU A 95 1.99 3.99 5.51
C GLU A 95 1.39 3.89 4.10
N LEU A 96 1.29 2.67 3.57
CA LEU A 96 0.58 2.43 2.32
C LEU A 96 -0.93 2.38 2.60
N VAL A 97 -1.64 3.37 2.08
CA VAL A 97 -3.08 3.50 2.21
C VAL A 97 -3.72 3.22 0.87
N ALA A 98 -4.74 2.37 0.84
CA ALA A 98 -5.55 2.14 -0.35
C ALA A 98 -6.79 3.03 -0.30
N ARG A 99 -6.95 3.88 -1.31
CA ARG A 99 -8.15 4.67 -1.53
C ARG A 99 -9.05 3.93 -2.51
N SER A 100 -10.27 3.64 -2.07
CA SER A 100 -11.31 3.05 -2.90
C SER A 100 -12.09 4.13 -3.63
N GLY A 101 -12.61 3.79 -4.79
CA GLY A 101 -13.43 4.67 -5.59
C GLY A 101 -14.10 3.90 -6.71
N TYR A 102 -14.75 4.65 -7.59
CA TYR A 102 -15.41 4.09 -8.76
C TYR A 102 -15.19 4.98 -9.97
N ARG A 103 -15.21 4.36 -11.14
CA ARG A 103 -15.18 5.04 -12.43
C ARG A 103 -16.46 4.69 -13.18
N LEU A 104 -17.05 5.67 -13.85
CA LEU A 104 -18.19 5.45 -14.73
C LEU A 104 -17.66 5.26 -16.15
N ASP A 105 -17.68 4.02 -16.61
CA ASP A 105 -17.23 3.68 -17.96
C ASP A 105 -18.43 3.64 -18.89
N THR A 106 -18.30 4.28 -20.04
CA THR A 106 -19.30 4.22 -21.12
C THR A 106 -18.93 3.05 -22.03
N ARG A 107 -19.79 2.05 -22.10
CA ARG A 107 -19.63 0.88 -22.96
C ARG A 107 -20.64 0.96 -24.09
N VAL A 108 -20.18 0.85 -25.33
CA VAL A 108 -21.06 0.69 -26.49
C VAL A 108 -21.30 -0.79 -26.69
N THR A 109 -22.55 -1.22 -26.52
CA THR A 109 -23.02 -2.60 -26.70
C THR A 109 -24.05 -2.62 -27.84
N SER A 110 -24.18 -3.72 -28.57
CA SER A 110 -25.28 -3.91 -29.52
C SER A 110 -26.38 -4.78 -28.94
N LYS A 111 -27.64 -4.39 -29.23
CA LYS A 111 -28.80 -5.29 -29.10
C LYS A 111 -29.16 -5.84 -30.46
N LEU A 112 -29.50 -7.12 -30.49
CA LEU A 112 -30.19 -7.72 -31.63
C LEU A 112 -31.69 -7.50 -31.46
N VAL A 113 -32.27 -6.76 -32.38
CA VAL A 113 -33.70 -6.47 -32.42
C VAL A 113 -34.28 -7.17 -33.65
N GLU A 114 -35.21 -8.08 -33.42
CA GLU A 114 -36.05 -8.62 -34.48
C GLU A 114 -37.21 -7.65 -34.71
N VAL A 115 -37.34 -7.20 -35.95
CA VAL A 115 -38.43 -6.35 -36.40
C VAL A 115 -39.27 -7.15 -37.36
N GLU A 116 -40.53 -7.39 -36.99
CA GLU A 116 -41.50 -8.05 -37.85
C GLU A 116 -42.34 -6.97 -38.54
N GLU A 117 -42.30 -6.95 -39.87
CA GLU A 117 -43.13 -6.05 -40.68
C GLU A 117 -44.19 -6.85 -41.44
N GLU A 118 -45.45 -6.48 -41.24
CA GLU A 118 -46.57 -7.00 -42.02
C GLU A 118 -46.85 -6.08 -43.22
N LEU A 119 -46.55 -6.60 -44.42
CA LEU A 119 -46.78 -5.93 -45.70
C LEU A 119 -47.97 -6.58 -46.41
N VAL A 120 -48.96 -5.77 -46.79
CA VAL A 120 -50.13 -6.22 -47.53
C VAL A 120 -50.04 -5.76 -48.98
N TYR A 121 -49.91 -6.72 -49.89
CA TYR A 121 -50.00 -6.49 -51.33
C TYR A 121 -51.38 -6.92 -51.84
N LYS A 122 -52.04 -6.05 -52.61
CA LYS A 122 -53.18 -6.48 -53.45
C LYS A 122 -52.63 -7.06 -54.76
N LEU A 123 -53.45 -7.68 -55.60
CA LEU A 123 -53.09 -8.41 -56.83
C LEU A 123 -52.37 -7.57 -57.93
N GLU A 124 -51.85 -6.39 -57.58
CA GLU A 124 -51.04 -5.49 -58.39
C GLU A 124 -49.73 -5.22 -57.63
N PRO A 125 -48.58 -4.98 -58.30
CA PRO A 125 -47.27 -4.82 -57.65
C PRO A 125 -47.09 -3.47 -56.95
N VAL A 126 -48.14 -2.95 -56.33
CA VAL A 126 -48.16 -1.67 -55.61
C VAL A 126 -48.40 -1.96 -54.13
N LEU A 127 -47.44 -1.55 -53.28
CA LEU A 127 -47.59 -1.60 -51.83
C LEU A 127 -48.74 -0.67 -51.42
N VAL A 128 -49.75 -1.23 -50.76
CA VAL A 128 -50.99 -0.49 -50.44
C VAL A 128 -50.91 0.12 -49.05
N GLU A 129 -50.57 -0.69 -48.05
CA GLU A 129 -50.53 -0.29 -46.65
C GLU A 129 -49.39 -1.01 -45.92
N LYS A 130 -48.72 -0.30 -45.01
CA LYS A 130 -47.76 -0.84 -44.06
C LYS A 130 -48.44 -0.89 -42.69
N HIS A 131 -48.59 -2.08 -42.12
CA HIS A 131 -49.21 -2.27 -40.82
C HIS A 131 -48.20 -2.14 -39.66
N THR A 132 -48.65 -2.47 -38.45
CA THR A 132 -47.95 -2.35 -37.18
C THR A 132 -46.59 -3.04 -37.24
N VAL A 133 -45.58 -2.35 -36.72
CA VAL A 133 -44.22 -2.87 -36.58
C VAL A 133 -44.10 -3.40 -35.16
N GLU A 134 -43.95 -4.71 -35.01
CA GLU A 134 -43.65 -5.33 -33.71
C GLU A 134 -42.15 -5.55 -33.60
N SER A 135 -41.57 -5.16 -32.46
CA SER A 135 -40.15 -5.36 -32.18
C SER A 135 -39.96 -6.27 -30.98
N ARG A 136 -39.06 -7.24 -31.12
CA ARG A 136 -38.69 -8.18 -30.07
C ARG A 136 -37.19 -8.15 -29.82
N GLU A 137 -36.80 -7.96 -28.57
CA GLU A 137 -35.39 -8.04 -28.13
C GLU A 137 -35.03 -9.51 -27.88
N LEU A 138 -34.06 -10.05 -28.62
CA LEU A 138 -33.74 -11.50 -28.57
C LEU A 138 -32.57 -11.82 -27.64
N ALA A 139 -31.50 -11.03 -27.69
CA ALA A 139 -30.32 -11.23 -26.86
C ALA A 139 -29.43 -9.97 -26.84
N ASP A 140 -28.77 -9.76 -25.71
CA ASP A 140 -27.66 -8.80 -25.57
C ASP A 140 -26.36 -9.48 -26.00
N GLN A 141 -25.62 -8.93 -26.97
CA GLN A 141 -24.21 -9.34 -27.13
C GLN A 141 -23.33 -8.43 -28.00
N ILE A 142 -22.02 -8.57 -27.72
CA ILE A 142 -20.81 -7.90 -28.23
C ILE A 142 -20.60 -6.48 -27.71
N ALA A 143 -19.59 -6.33 -26.84
CA ALA A 143 -19.01 -5.05 -26.45
C ALA A 143 -18.02 -4.61 -27.54
N PHE A 144 -18.15 -3.39 -28.03
CA PHE A 144 -17.22 -2.89 -29.07
C PHE A 144 -16.15 -1.99 -28.51
N LYS A 145 -16.53 -1.04 -27.65
CA LYS A 145 -15.64 0.01 -27.19
C LYS A 145 -15.99 0.43 -25.77
N ASN A 146 -14.96 0.52 -24.94
CA ASN A 146 -15.06 1.06 -23.59
C ASN A 146 -14.38 2.43 -23.57
N ARG A 147 -15.14 3.46 -23.21
CA ARG A 147 -14.59 4.76 -22.86
C ARG A 147 -14.49 4.84 -21.36
N HIS A 148 -13.27 4.97 -20.87
CA HIS A 148 -13.01 5.11 -19.44
C HIS A 148 -13.36 6.51 -18.95
N GLY A 149 -14.14 6.60 -17.88
CA GLY A 149 -14.49 7.87 -17.25
C GLY A 149 -13.37 8.46 -16.40
N VAL A 150 -13.64 9.60 -15.75
CA VAL A 150 -12.76 10.09 -14.68
C VAL A 150 -13.08 9.31 -13.39
N PRO A 151 -12.09 8.75 -12.68
CA PRO A 151 -12.33 8.06 -11.42
C PRO A 151 -12.79 9.06 -10.34
N VAL A 152 -13.86 8.71 -9.65
CA VAL A 152 -14.36 9.40 -8.47
C VAL A 152 -13.88 8.62 -7.25
N TRP A 153 -13.08 9.27 -6.41
CA TRP A 153 -12.48 8.64 -5.24
C TRP A 153 -13.30 8.91 -3.99
N ASP A 154 -13.65 7.85 -3.26
CA ASP A 154 -14.32 8.00 -1.99
C ASP A 154 -13.33 8.56 -0.94
N HIS A 155 -13.85 9.19 0.12
CA HIS A 155 -13.02 9.66 1.23
C HIS A 155 -12.58 8.51 2.16
N ALA A 156 -13.14 7.31 1.97
CA ALA A 156 -12.78 6.13 2.74
C ALA A 156 -11.39 5.63 2.33
N THR A 157 -10.49 5.58 3.30
CA THR A 157 -9.16 5.01 3.18
C THR A 157 -9.10 3.69 3.93
N HIS A 158 -8.50 2.68 3.30
CA HIS A 158 -8.30 1.37 3.89
C HIS A 158 -6.79 1.10 4.04
N PRO A 159 -6.36 0.41 5.09
CA PRO A 159 -4.96 -0.03 5.21
C PRO A 159 -4.61 -0.94 4.02
N GLY A 160 -3.53 -0.61 3.30
CA GLY A 160 -3.25 -1.08 1.94
C GLY A 160 -3.14 -2.59 1.74
N TRP A 161 -3.01 -3.37 2.82
CA TRP A 161 -2.96 -4.83 2.76
C TRP A 161 -4.33 -5.51 2.66
N GLN A 162 -5.43 -4.83 3.01
CA GLN A 162 -6.77 -5.43 3.03
C GLN A 162 -7.58 -5.19 1.76
N ALA A 163 -7.20 -4.20 0.94
CA ALA A 163 -7.98 -3.76 -0.21
C ALA A 163 -8.03 -4.79 -1.37
N ASN A 164 -7.11 -5.76 -1.39
CA ASN A 164 -7.02 -6.78 -2.44
C ASN A 164 -7.79 -8.07 -2.15
N ARG A 165 -8.60 -8.14 -1.07
CA ARG A 165 -9.57 -9.25 -0.99
C ARG A 165 -10.73 -8.88 -1.91
N PRO A 166 -10.89 -9.55 -3.08
CA PRO A 166 -12.14 -9.40 -3.81
C PRO A 166 -13.26 -9.74 -2.83
N THR A 167 -14.14 -8.78 -2.56
CA THR A 167 -15.40 -9.04 -1.86
C THR A 167 -16.05 -10.19 -2.60
N SER A 168 -16.17 -11.34 -1.94
CA SER A 168 -16.62 -12.62 -2.50
C SER A 168 -17.92 -12.53 -3.30
N ALA A 169 -18.74 -11.52 -3.02
CA ALA A 169 -19.96 -11.19 -3.75
C ALA A 169 -19.79 -10.96 -5.27
N ALA A 170 -18.60 -10.60 -5.75
CA ALA A 170 -18.33 -10.46 -7.20
C ALA A 170 -18.00 -11.80 -7.88
N LEU A 171 -17.50 -12.79 -7.14
CA LEU A 171 -17.22 -14.14 -7.66
C LEU A 171 -18.49 -15.01 -7.72
N ASP A 172 -19.46 -14.76 -6.85
CA ASP A 172 -20.70 -15.57 -6.78
C ASP A 172 -21.58 -15.44 -8.03
N ARG A 173 -21.52 -14.33 -8.77
CA ARG A 173 -22.28 -14.16 -10.03
C ARG A 173 -21.68 -14.94 -11.22
N GLY A 174 -20.38 -15.22 -11.19
CA GLY A 174 -19.73 -16.06 -12.19
C GLY A 174 -19.96 -17.55 -11.94
N ALA A 175 -20.01 -17.95 -10.67
CA ALA A 175 -20.28 -19.33 -10.26
C ALA A 175 -21.73 -19.76 -10.59
N SER A 176 -22.71 -18.87 -10.47
CA SER A 176 -24.10 -19.18 -10.82
C SER A 176 -24.33 -19.41 -12.31
N ALA A 177 -23.58 -18.71 -13.19
CA ALA A 177 -23.68 -18.88 -14.63
C ALA A 177 -23.06 -20.21 -15.10
N LEU A 178 -21.97 -20.66 -14.48
CA LEU A 178 -21.36 -21.97 -14.75
C LEU A 178 -22.19 -23.13 -14.17
N ALA A 179 -22.84 -22.94 -13.02
CA ALA A 179 -23.76 -23.93 -12.45
C ALA A 179 -25.02 -24.13 -13.31
N ALA A 180 -25.59 -23.04 -13.85
CA ALA A 180 -26.75 -23.12 -14.75
C ALA A 180 -26.44 -23.81 -16.10
N LEU A 181 -25.20 -23.71 -16.58
CA LEU A 181 -24.73 -24.42 -17.78
C LEU A 181 -24.49 -25.92 -17.53
N ALA A 182 -24.14 -26.31 -16.29
CA ALA A 182 -23.95 -27.70 -15.93
C ALA A 182 -25.28 -28.48 -15.84
N ASP A 183 -26.36 -27.84 -15.38
CA ASP A 183 -27.70 -28.46 -15.32
C ASP A 183 -28.34 -28.66 -16.71
N LEU A 184 -27.94 -27.86 -17.72
CA LEU A 184 -28.39 -28.03 -19.11
C LEU A 184 -27.65 -29.14 -19.87
N ALA A 185 -26.54 -29.65 -19.33
CA ALA A 185 -25.71 -30.69 -19.94
C ALA A 185 -25.96 -32.09 -19.37
N ALA A 186 -26.92 -32.26 -18.45
CA ALA A 186 -27.28 -33.58 -17.91
C ALA A 186 -28.05 -34.40 -18.98
N PRO A 187 -27.53 -35.54 -19.45
CA PRO A 187 -28.27 -36.39 -20.37
C PRO A 187 -29.46 -37.01 -19.64
N ALA A 188 -30.65 -36.86 -20.20
CA ALA A 188 -31.87 -37.52 -19.73
C ALA A 188 -31.61 -39.02 -19.59
N ALA A 189 -31.76 -39.54 -18.37
CA ALA A 189 -31.62 -40.97 -18.10
C ALA A 189 -32.67 -41.74 -18.93
N PRO A 190 -32.30 -42.84 -19.61
CA PRO A 190 -33.26 -43.67 -20.31
C PRO A 190 -34.16 -44.40 -19.30
N ALA A 191 -35.45 -44.40 -19.61
CA ALA A 191 -36.52 -45.06 -18.85
C ALA A 191 -36.44 -46.59 -18.89
#